data_AF-A0A4P6K0I8-F1
#
_entry.id   AF-A0A4P6K0I8-F1
#
_cell.length_a   1.000
_cell.length_b   1.000
_cell.length_c   1.000
_cell.angle_alpha   90.00
_cell.angle_beta   90.00
_cell.angle_gamma   90.00
#
_symmetry.space_group_name_H-M   'P 1'
#
loop_
_entity.id
_entity.type
_entity.pdbx_description
1 polymer ?
#
loop_
_entity_poly.entity_id
_entity_poly.type
_entity_poly.pdbx_seq_one_letter_code
_entity_poly.pdbx_strand_id
1 'polypeptide(L)' 'MATNHPSVEHHKKAAEHHTKAAEHHTKAAEHHTKGEHEAAAHHAHLAHGHHAQATEHANEAAKKHASHTSAAKV' A
#
# COMPACT_ATOMS: atom_id res chain seq x y z
N MET A 1 -21.34 -12.81 13.11
CA MET A 1 -21.23 -11.36 12.91
C MET A 1 -20.00 -11.11 12.06
N ALA A 2 -20.17 -10.67 10.82
CA ALA A 2 -19.02 -10.32 9.97
C ALA A 2 -18.37 -9.09 10.59
N THR A 3 -17.17 -9.27 11.16
CA THR A 3 -16.33 -8.20 11.67
C THR A 3 -15.88 -7.34 10.49
N ASN A 4 -16.74 -6.43 10.06
CA ASN A 4 -16.42 -5.33 9.17
C ASN A 4 -15.60 -4.30 9.96
N HIS A 5 -14.47 -4.76 10.50
CA HIS A 5 -13.58 -3.96 11.33
C HIS A 5 -13.00 -2.87 10.42
N PRO A 6 -12.90 -1.61 10.86
CA PRO A 6 -12.28 -0.54 10.05
C PRO A 6 -10.85 -0.90 9.59
N SER A 7 -10.19 -1.83 10.29
CA SER A 7 -8.94 -2.45 9.89
C SER A 7 -9.03 -3.21 8.54
N VAL A 8 -10.12 -3.91 8.26
CA VAL A 8 -10.32 -4.68 7.02
C VAL A 8 -10.30 -3.75 5.81
N GLU A 9 -10.95 -2.59 5.91
CA GLU A 9 -10.94 -1.59 4.83
C GLU A 9 -9.55 -0.97 4.64
N HIS A 10 -8.80 -0.74 5.72
CA HIS A 10 -7.41 -0.31 5.62
C HIS A 10 -6.52 -1.39 4.97
N HIS A 11 -6.71 -2.67 5.31
CA HIS A 11 -6.00 -3.77 4.66
C HIS A 11 -6.33 -3.89 3.17
N LYS A 12 -7.60 -3.74 2.78
CA LYS A 12 -8.00 -3.71 1.36
C LYS A 12 -7.33 -2.56 0.62
N LYS A 13 -7.40 -1.34 1.15
CA LYS A 13 -6.75 -0.16 0.55
C LYS A 13 -5.24 -0.35 0.45
N ALA A 14 -4.59 -0.86 1.50
CA ALA A 14 -3.16 -1.16 1.47
C ALA A 14 -2.82 -2.15 0.34
N ALA A 15 -3.61 -3.22 0.18
CA ALA A 15 -3.45 -4.17 -0.91
C ALA A 15 -3.63 -3.51 -2.30
N GLU A 16 -4.66 -2.67 -2.48
CA GLU A 16 -4.87 -1.94 -3.74
C GLU A 16 -3.69 -1.02 -4.09
N HIS A 17 -3.16 -0.27 -3.11
CA HIS A 17 -1.99 0.56 -3.31
C HIS A 17 -0.75 -0.28 -3.63
N HIS A 18 -0.54 -1.42 -2.96
CA HIS A 18 0.56 -2.33 -3.29
C HIS A 18 0.47 -2.90 -4.70
N THR A 19 -0.72 -3.28 -5.17
CA THR A 19 -0.91 -3.74 -6.55
C THR A 19 -0.54 -2.65 -7.55
N LYS A 20 -1.02 -1.42 -7.35
CA LYS A 20 -0.66 -0.28 -8.21
C LYS A 20 0.84 0.02 -8.19
N ALA A 21 1.48 -0.09 -7.02
CA ALA A 21 2.92 0.06 -6.89
C ALA A 21 3.68 -0.99 -7.70
N ALA A 22 3.26 -2.27 -7.62
CA ALA A 22 3.85 -3.35 -8.39
C ALA A 22 3.68 -3.15 -9.91
N GLU A 23 2.49 -2.73 -10.35
CA GLU A 23 2.22 -2.41 -11.76
C GLU A 23 3.12 -1.26 -12.26
N HIS A 24 3.27 -0.20 -11.47
CA HIS A 24 4.15 0.91 -11.82
C HIS A 24 5.63 0.51 -11.84
N HIS A 25 6.11 -0.30 -10.89
CA HIS A 25 7.47 -0.83 -10.94
C HIS A 25 7.70 -1.72 -12.17
N THR A 26 6.71 -2.52 -12.56
CA THR A 26 6.78 -3.34 -13.77
C THR A 26 6.90 -2.48 -15.02
N LYS A 27 6.07 -1.44 -15.15
CA LYS A 27 6.16 -0.46 -16.25
C LYS A 27 7.48 0.29 -16.25
N ALA A 28 7.99 0.67 -15.08
CA ALA A 28 9.28 1.32 -14.96
C ALA A 28 10.41 0.42 -15.49
N ALA A 29 10.37 -0.88 -15.15
CA ALA A 29 11.33 -1.85 -15.67
C ALA A 29 11.24 -1.97 -17.20
N GLU A 30 10.04 -2.07 -17.76
CA GLU A 30 9.85 -2.11 -19.22
C GLU A 30 10.39 -0.87 -19.93
N HIS A 31 10.11 0.33 -19.41
CA HIS A 31 10.66 1.58 -19.96
C HIS A 31 12.18 1.65 -19.84
N HIS A 32 12.75 1.18 -18.72
CA HIS A 32 14.20 1.06 -18.56
C HIS A 32 14.82 0.14 -19.62
N THR A 33 14.17 -1.00 -19.94
CA THR A 33 14.65 -1.91 -20.99
C THR A 33 14.56 -1.31 -22.40
N LYS A 34 13.68 -0.34 -22.62
CA LYS A 34 13.52 0.39 -23.89
C LYS A 34 14.42 1.62 -23.99
N GLY A 35 15.17 1.96 -22.94
CA GLY A 35 16.01 3.16 -22.87
C GLY A 35 15.25 4.45 -22.51
N GLU A 36 13.98 4.34 -22.11
CA GLU A 36 13.10 5.46 -21.76
C GLU A 36 13.23 5.79 -20.26
N HIS A 37 14.41 6.28 -19.86
CA HIS A 37 14.75 6.48 -18.45
C HIS A 37 13.85 7.50 -17.73
N GLU A 38 13.38 8.54 -18.41
CA GLU A 38 12.48 9.55 -17.83
C GLU A 38 11.10 8.96 -17.49
N ALA A 39 10.52 8.18 -18.41
CA ALA A 39 9.25 7.49 -18.17
C ALA A 39 9.40 6.44 -17.06
N ALA A 40 10.53 5.75 -17.02
CA ALA A 40 10.83 4.78 -15.98
C ALA A 40 10.95 5.44 -14.59
N ALA A 41 11.68 6.54 -14.48
CA ALA A 41 11.82 7.30 -13.23
C ALA A 41 10.47 7.82 -12.73
N HIS A 42 9.63 8.32 -13.65
CA HIS A 42 8.27 8.76 -13.31
C HIS A 42 7.44 7.61 -12.72
N HIS A 43 7.44 6.45 -13.37
CA HIS A 43 6.73 5.27 -12.86
C HIS A 43 7.31 4.75 -11.54
N ALA A 44 8.63 4.75 -11.36
CA ALA A 44 9.24 4.40 -10.09
C ALA A 44 8.82 5.33 -8.95
N HIS A 45 8.68 6.63 -9.24
CA HIS A 45 8.23 7.61 -8.25
C HIS A 45 6.76 7.40 -7.86
N LEU A 46 5.89 7.13 -8.84
CA LEU A 46 4.49 6.79 -8.58
C LEU A 46 4.37 5.50 -7.75
N ALA A 47 5.17 4.49 -8.07
CA ALA A 47 5.18 3.24 -7.31
C ALA A 47 5.56 3.47 -5.84
N HIS A 48 6.58 4.29 -5.59
CA HIS A 48 6.99 4.67 -4.24
C HIS A 48 5.87 5.44 -3.50
N GLY A 49 5.17 6.36 -4.17
CA GLY A 49 4.03 7.07 -3.60
C GLY A 49 2.93 6.11 -3.15
N HIS A 50 2.57 5.15 -4.00
CA HIS A 50 1.61 4.10 -3.63
C HIS A 50 2.11 3.23 -2.47
N HIS A 51 3.38 2.87 -2.43
CA HIS A 51 3.97 2.11 -1.32
C HIS A 51 3.85 2.85 0.03
N ALA A 52 4.10 4.18 0.03
CA ALA A 52 3.94 4.99 1.24
C ALA A 52 2.48 5.02 1.72
N GLN A 53 1.51 5.18 0.81
CA GLN A 53 0.08 5.14 1.15
C GLN A 53 -0.36 3.77 1.67
N ALA A 54 0.14 2.68 1.08
CA ALA A 54 -0.13 1.34 1.55
C ALA A 54 0.39 1.11 2.98
N THR A 55 1.62 1.58 3.23
CA THR A 55 2.26 1.51 4.55
C THR A 55 1.48 2.31 5.59
N GLU A 56 1.00 3.51 5.24
CA GLU A 56 0.16 4.31 6.14
C GLU A 56 -1.13 3.58 6.49
N HIS A 57 -1.83 3.01 5.51
CA HIS A 57 -3.03 2.22 5.78
C HIS A 57 -2.74 0.97 6.61
N ALA A 58 -1.65 0.25 6.35
CA ALA A 58 -1.23 -0.89 7.17
C ALA A 58 -0.93 -0.48 8.62
N ASN A 59 -0.28 0.67 8.81
CA ASN A 59 0.00 1.22 10.13
C ASN A 59 -1.29 1.63 10.86
N GLU A 60 -2.24 2.27 10.18
CA GLU A 60 -3.55 2.63 10.75
C GLU A 60 -4.38 1.39 11.11
N ALA A 61 -4.34 0.34 10.28
CA ALA A 61 -4.94 -0.96 10.59
C ALA A 61 -4.31 -1.57 11.85
N ALA A 62 -2.98 -1.59 11.94
CA ALA A 62 -2.24 -2.12 13.08
C ALA A 62 -2.54 -1.34 14.38
N LYS A 63 -2.56 0.00 14.32
CA LYS A 63 -2.96 0.85 15.46
C LYS A 63 -4.38 0.56 15.92
N LYS A 64 -5.33 0.41 15.00
CA LYS A 64 -6.73 0.10 15.32
C LYS A 64 -6.90 -1.31 15.91
N HIS A 65 -6.11 -2.28 15.46
CA HIS A 65 -6.05 -3.60 16.11
C HIS A 65 -5.45 -3.52 17.51
N ALA A 66 -4.35 -2.77 17.69
CA ALA A 66 -3.71 -2.60 18.99
C ALA A 66 -4.63 -1.87 19.98
N SER A 67 -5.30 -0.80 19.57
CA SER A 67 -6.25 -0.05 20.42
C SER A 67 -7.49 -0.88 20.79
N HIS A 68 -8.00 -1.73 19.89
CA HIS A 68 -9.07 -2.68 20.22
C HIS A 68 -8.62 -3.82 21.13
N THR A 69 -7.36 -4.26 21.04
CA THR A 69 -6.83 -5.33 21.89
C THR A 69 -6.54 -4.83 23.32
N SER A 70 -6.16 -3.57 23.47
CA SER A 70 -5.92 -2.94 24.78
C SER A 70 -7.18 -2.70 25.62
N ALA A 71 -8.38 -2.81 25.04
CA ALA A 71 -9.65 -2.64 25.75
C ALA A 71 -10.20 -3.95 26.37
N ALA A 72 -9.52 -5.09 26.20
CA ALA A 72 -10.02 -6.41 26.61
C ALA A 72 -9.21 -7.08 27.73
N LYS A 73 -8.43 -6.33 28.53
CA LYS A 73 -7.65 -6.92 29.64
C LYS A 73 -7.59 -6.10 30.93
N VAL A 74 -8.69 -5.50 31.36
CA VAL A 74 -8.81 -5.05 32.77
C VAL A 74 -10.16 -5.47 33.32
#